data_AF-A0A945W6V0-F1
#
_entry.id   AF-A0A945W6V0-F1
#
_cell.length_a   1.000
_cell.length_b   1.000
_cell.length_c   1.000
_cell.angle_alpha   90.00
_cell.angle_beta   90.00
_cell.angle_gamma   90.00
#
_symmetry.space_group_name_H-M   'P 1'
#
loop_
_entity.id
_entity.type
_entity.pdbx_description
1 polymer ?
#
loop_
_entity_poly.entity_id
_entity_poly.type
_entity_poly.pdbx_seq_one_letter_code
_entity_poly.pdbx_strand_id
1 'polypeptide(L)'
;MPTGYTHKIKDGISFKEFAMGCAKAFGACITLRDSAEEAIPKTFEPSDFYLKRVEEDEKKLERYETMIDSEIAELADIEYDNNTKYYEDAIREAKELSAKCEKLRRQVNKWEPPSDEHIEMKNFMREQLKTTVQHDCDTLYYERELENLVKLDVVHWRKEAIADCKNDIKTGKIEYQKEVDRVNSRNNWVKLLRLSLE
;
A
#
# COMPACT_ATOMS: atom_id res chain seq x y z
N MET A 1 6.86 -0.80 -3.69
CA MET A 1 6.32 0.59 -3.70
C MET A 1 6.86 1.26 -4.94
N PRO A 2 6.01 1.52 -5.95
CA PRO A 2 6.43 2.19 -7.16
C PRO A 2 6.98 3.57 -6.79
N THR A 3 8.16 3.90 -7.28
CA THR A 3 8.65 5.28 -7.22
C THR A 3 7.66 6.20 -7.95
N GLY A 4 7.68 7.51 -7.66
CA GLY A 4 6.87 8.48 -8.41
C GLY A 4 7.04 8.39 -9.93
N TYR A 5 8.13 7.80 -10.41
CA TYR A 5 8.49 7.60 -11.81
C TYR A 5 7.89 6.33 -12.45
N THR A 6 7.56 5.30 -11.67
CA THR A 6 7.18 3.96 -12.17
C THR A 6 5.70 3.63 -11.95
N HIS A 7 4.98 4.43 -11.13
CA HIS A 7 3.57 4.17 -10.81
C HIS A 7 2.64 4.05 -12.03
N LYS A 8 2.91 4.78 -13.13
CA LYS A 8 2.09 4.77 -14.36
C LYS A 8 2.40 3.62 -15.30
N ILE A 9 3.41 2.79 -15.01
CA ILE A 9 3.77 1.67 -15.89
C ILE A 9 2.61 0.67 -15.95
N LYS A 10 1.93 0.42 -14.82
CA LYS A 10 0.76 -0.45 -14.76
C LYS A 10 -0.36 0.00 -15.71
N ASP A 11 -0.52 1.31 -15.89
CA ASP A 11 -1.56 1.93 -16.73
C ASP A 11 -1.15 1.99 -18.22
N GLY A 12 0.04 1.50 -18.59
CA GLY A 12 0.48 1.43 -19.99
C GLY A 12 1.12 2.71 -20.53
N ILE A 13 1.84 3.45 -19.69
CA ILE A 13 2.60 4.65 -20.08
C ILE A 13 3.51 4.45 -21.30
N SER A 14 3.62 5.47 -22.16
CA SER A 14 4.56 5.46 -23.28
C SER A 14 6.01 5.66 -22.83
N PHE A 15 6.97 5.24 -23.66
CA PHE A 15 8.39 5.50 -23.42
C PHE A 15 8.69 6.98 -23.19
N LYS A 16 8.10 7.86 -24.01
CA LYS A 16 8.31 9.30 -23.94
C LYS A 16 7.86 9.84 -22.57
N GLU A 17 6.67 9.47 -22.12
CA GLU A 17 6.15 9.92 -20.82
C GLU A 17 6.96 9.36 -19.66
N PHE A 18 7.39 8.09 -19.72
CA PHE A 18 8.26 7.49 -18.72
C PHE A 18 9.62 8.20 -18.63
N ALA A 19 10.26 8.44 -19.78
CA ALA A 19 11.53 9.16 -19.86
C ALA A 19 11.41 10.60 -19.31
N MET A 20 10.36 11.33 -19.69
CA MET A 20 10.11 12.68 -19.16
C MET A 20 9.80 12.68 -17.66
N GLY A 21 9.16 11.64 -17.15
CA GLY A 21 8.98 11.43 -15.71
C GLY A 21 10.32 11.29 -15.00
N CYS A 22 11.20 10.41 -15.50
CA CYS A 22 12.54 10.21 -14.94
C CYS A 22 13.42 11.46 -15.04
N ALA A 23 13.27 12.27 -16.11
CA ALA A 23 14.00 13.52 -16.28
C ALA A 23 13.80 14.52 -15.13
N LYS A 24 12.68 14.44 -14.38
CA LYS A 24 12.45 15.25 -13.18
C LYS A 24 13.45 14.99 -12.05
N ALA A 25 14.18 13.88 -12.08
CA ALA A 25 15.26 13.59 -11.14
C ALA A 25 16.62 14.20 -11.56
N PHE A 26 16.71 14.84 -12.73
CA PHE A 26 17.98 15.29 -13.32
C PHE A 26 17.95 16.76 -13.75
N GLY A 27 19.13 17.39 -13.68
CA GLY A 27 19.40 18.71 -14.27
C GLY A 27 18.37 19.78 -13.91
N ALA A 28 17.86 20.47 -14.94
CA ALA A 28 16.97 21.62 -14.80
C ALA A 28 15.60 21.31 -14.16
N CYS A 29 15.20 20.04 -14.05
CA CYS A 29 13.87 19.66 -13.56
C CYS A 29 13.85 19.25 -12.07
N ILE A 30 15.01 19.19 -11.40
CA ILE A 30 15.12 18.77 -10.00
C ILE A 30 14.45 19.75 -9.03
N THR A 31 14.33 21.03 -9.40
CA THR A 31 13.69 22.08 -8.60
C THR A 31 12.17 21.91 -8.47
N LEU A 32 11.57 21.05 -9.29
CA LEU A 32 10.13 20.77 -9.31
C LEU A 32 9.75 19.54 -8.47
N ARG A 33 10.68 18.99 -7.69
CA ARG A 33 10.55 17.68 -7.04
C ARG A 33 9.67 17.68 -5.79
N ASP A 34 9.73 18.74 -4.96
CA ASP A 34 9.23 18.69 -3.57
C ASP A 34 8.33 19.88 -3.15
N SER A 35 7.78 20.66 -4.09
CA SER A 35 7.02 21.87 -3.71
C SER A 35 5.57 21.57 -3.27
N ALA A 36 5.35 21.49 -1.96
CA ALA A 36 4.07 21.78 -1.33
C ALA A 36 4.33 22.31 0.09
N GLU A 37 4.28 23.63 0.26
CA GLU A 37 4.34 24.26 1.59
C GLU A 37 2.93 24.31 2.21
N GLU A 38 2.74 23.62 3.32
CA GLU A 38 1.57 23.80 4.19
C GLU A 38 2.01 24.41 5.53
N ALA A 39 1.19 25.32 6.05
CA ALA A 39 1.43 25.96 7.35
C ALA A 39 1.13 24.98 8.51
N ILE A 40 1.97 25.02 9.55
CA ILE A 40 1.84 24.13 10.72
C ILE A 40 0.56 24.48 11.51
N PRO A 41 -0.34 23.51 11.79
CA PRO A 41 -1.58 23.72 12.54
C PRO A 41 -1.39 24.27 13.96
N LYS A 42 -2.44 24.89 14.50
CA LYS A 42 -2.43 25.42 15.88
C LYS A 42 -2.57 24.35 16.95
N THR A 43 -3.41 23.38 16.70
CA THR A 43 -3.69 22.21 17.53
C THR A 43 -3.91 21.01 16.61
N PHE A 44 -3.68 19.84 17.15
CA PHE A 44 -4.00 18.55 16.54
C PHE A 44 -5.12 17.91 17.36
N GLU A 45 -5.98 17.15 16.69
CA GLU A 45 -7.06 16.38 17.31
C GLU A 45 -6.83 14.88 17.04
N PRO A 46 -7.11 13.98 18.00
CA PRO A 46 -7.05 12.55 17.75
C PRO A 46 -8.04 12.14 16.68
N SER A 47 -7.62 11.26 15.78
CA SER A 47 -8.52 10.66 14.80
C SER A 47 -9.48 9.68 15.48
N ASP A 48 -10.74 9.69 15.06
CA ASP A 48 -11.75 8.72 15.49
C ASP A 48 -11.65 7.36 14.77
N PHE A 49 -10.68 7.19 13.87
CA PHE A 49 -10.48 6.00 13.05
C PHE A 49 -10.45 4.70 13.87
N TYR A 50 -9.59 4.63 14.89
CA TYR A 50 -9.48 3.43 15.72
C TYR A 50 -10.71 3.19 16.60
N LEU A 51 -11.40 4.25 17.03
CA LEU A 51 -12.62 4.13 17.81
C LEU A 51 -13.75 3.53 16.98
N LYS A 52 -13.97 4.05 15.77
CA LYS A 52 -14.97 3.52 14.84
C LYS A 52 -14.68 2.06 14.47
N ARG A 53 -13.42 1.73 14.22
CA ARG A 53 -13.02 0.35 13.92
C ARG A 53 -13.33 -0.60 15.08
N VAL A 54 -13.05 -0.20 16.32
CA VAL A 54 -13.41 -0.98 17.52
C VAL A 54 -14.93 -1.21 17.60
N GLU A 55 -15.74 -0.18 17.37
CA GLU A 55 -17.21 -0.31 17.37
C GLU A 55 -17.71 -1.26 16.26
N GLU A 56 -17.09 -1.23 15.09
CA GLU A 56 -17.41 -2.13 13.98
C GLU A 56 -17.04 -3.58 14.32
N ASP A 57 -15.86 -3.80 14.91
CA ASP A 57 -15.40 -5.15 15.28
C ASP A 57 -16.18 -5.72 16.47
N GLU A 58 -16.66 -4.89 17.40
CA GLU A 58 -17.59 -5.29 18.48
C GLU A 58 -18.94 -5.77 17.90
N LYS A 59 -19.48 -5.09 16.89
CA LYS A 59 -20.70 -5.53 16.18
C LYS A 59 -20.50 -6.82 15.40
N LYS A 60 -19.34 -6.98 14.73
CA LYS A 60 -18.99 -8.22 14.04
C LYS A 60 -18.87 -9.38 15.01
N LEU A 61 -18.25 -9.16 16.17
CA LEU A 61 -18.11 -10.18 17.20
C LEU A 61 -19.48 -10.68 17.66
N GLU A 62 -20.39 -9.77 18.04
CA GLU A 62 -21.76 -10.12 18.44
C GLU A 62 -22.49 -10.89 17.33
N ARG A 63 -22.33 -10.44 16.08
CA ARG A 63 -22.89 -11.12 14.92
C ARG A 63 -22.35 -12.53 14.77
N TYR A 64 -21.03 -12.75 14.78
CA TYR A 64 -20.43 -14.07 14.57
C TYR A 64 -20.71 -15.04 15.72
N GLU A 65 -20.91 -14.53 16.95
CA GLU A 65 -21.32 -15.33 18.10
C GLU A 65 -22.79 -15.80 18.01
N THR A 66 -23.63 -15.16 17.18
CA THR A 66 -25.08 -15.42 17.11
C THR A 66 -25.59 -15.93 15.75
N MET A 67 -24.82 -15.74 14.66
CA MET A 67 -25.16 -16.20 13.31
C MET A 67 -25.36 -17.72 13.25
N ILE A 68 -26.30 -18.18 12.41
CA ILE A 68 -26.54 -19.61 12.22
C ILE A 68 -25.49 -20.23 11.28
N ASP A 69 -25.30 -21.55 11.40
CA ASP A 69 -24.25 -22.27 10.68
C ASP A 69 -24.34 -22.14 9.15
N SER A 70 -25.54 -22.04 8.58
CA SER A 70 -25.70 -21.84 7.13
C SER A 70 -25.22 -20.48 6.65
N GLU A 71 -25.39 -19.42 7.45
CA GLU A 71 -24.89 -18.09 7.10
C GLU A 71 -23.38 -18.00 7.28
N ILE A 72 -22.82 -18.72 8.26
CA ILE A 72 -21.37 -18.85 8.42
C ILE A 72 -20.76 -19.62 7.23
N ALA A 73 -21.42 -20.67 6.76
CA ALA A 73 -20.97 -21.40 5.57
C ALA A 73 -20.92 -20.49 4.33
N GLU A 74 -21.93 -19.63 4.14
CA GLU A 74 -21.95 -18.65 3.05
C GLU A 74 -20.80 -17.63 3.17
N LEU A 75 -20.50 -17.15 4.38
CA LEU A 75 -19.34 -16.26 4.59
C LEU A 75 -18.02 -16.96 4.29
N ALA A 76 -17.86 -18.21 4.70
CA ALA A 76 -16.67 -19.01 4.40
C ALA A 76 -16.49 -19.24 2.89
N ASP A 77 -17.58 -19.46 2.15
CA ASP A 77 -17.56 -19.54 0.68
C ASP A 77 -17.13 -18.22 0.06
N ILE A 78 -17.75 -17.10 0.46
CA ILE A 78 -17.42 -15.77 -0.03
C ILE A 78 -15.96 -15.41 0.25
N GLU A 79 -15.46 -15.70 1.44
CA GLU A 79 -14.08 -15.42 1.81
C GLU A 79 -13.09 -16.23 0.98
N TYR A 80 -13.36 -17.53 0.82
CA TYR A 80 -12.52 -18.39 -0.02
C TYR A 80 -12.47 -17.91 -1.47
N ASP A 81 -13.62 -17.56 -2.05
CA ASP A 81 -13.69 -17.05 -3.43
C ASP A 81 -12.97 -15.70 -3.57
N ASN A 82 -13.14 -14.80 -2.60
CA ASN A 82 -12.45 -13.51 -2.59
C ASN A 82 -10.93 -13.67 -2.46
N ASN A 83 -10.46 -14.56 -1.58
CA ASN A 83 -9.03 -14.83 -1.40
C ASN A 83 -8.43 -15.46 -2.65
N THR A 84 -9.12 -16.44 -3.24
CA THR A 84 -8.74 -17.06 -4.52
C THR A 84 -8.56 -15.99 -5.59
N LYS A 85 -9.60 -15.16 -5.80
CA LYS A 85 -9.56 -14.08 -6.78
C LYS A 85 -8.47 -13.07 -6.50
N TYR A 86 -8.28 -12.67 -5.25
CA TYR A 86 -7.22 -11.74 -4.85
C TYR A 86 -5.83 -12.25 -5.26
N TYR A 87 -5.52 -13.52 -4.95
CA TYR A 87 -4.22 -14.10 -5.31
C TYR A 87 -4.06 -14.25 -6.82
N GLU A 88 -5.08 -14.72 -7.53
CA GLU A 88 -5.07 -14.82 -8.99
C GLU A 88 -4.87 -13.46 -9.67
N ASP A 89 -5.58 -12.44 -9.21
CA ASP A 89 -5.48 -11.07 -9.71
C ASP A 89 -4.08 -10.50 -9.43
N ALA A 90 -3.54 -10.68 -8.22
CA ALA A 90 -2.19 -10.23 -7.87
C ALA A 90 -1.10 -10.89 -8.74
N ILE A 91 -1.21 -12.20 -8.98
CA ILE A 91 -0.29 -12.94 -9.86
C ILE A 91 -0.39 -12.43 -11.30
N ARG A 92 -1.62 -12.21 -11.80
CA ARG A 92 -1.86 -11.68 -13.15
C ARG A 92 -1.27 -10.29 -13.30
N GLU A 93 -1.57 -9.38 -12.38
CA GLU A 93 -1.08 -8.00 -12.40
C GLU A 93 0.45 -7.92 -12.34
N ALA A 94 1.10 -8.73 -11.49
CA ALA A 94 2.55 -8.83 -11.43
C ALA A 94 3.17 -9.32 -12.75
N LYS A 95 2.57 -10.34 -13.37
CA LYS A 95 3.02 -10.87 -14.68
C LYS A 95 2.83 -9.84 -15.80
N GLU A 96 1.70 -9.12 -15.82
CA GLU A 96 1.46 -8.04 -16.77
C GLU A 96 2.43 -6.87 -16.59
N LEU A 97 2.69 -6.46 -15.35
CA LEU A 97 3.63 -5.39 -15.03
C LEU A 97 5.05 -5.76 -15.47
N SER A 98 5.49 -6.99 -15.17
CA SER A 98 6.77 -7.53 -15.63
C SER A 98 6.91 -7.45 -17.15
N ALA A 99 5.88 -7.85 -17.91
CA ALA A 99 5.89 -7.77 -19.37
C ALA A 99 5.97 -6.32 -19.89
N LYS A 100 5.28 -5.38 -19.25
CA LYS A 100 5.33 -3.93 -19.56
C LYS A 100 6.73 -3.36 -19.26
N CYS A 101 7.31 -3.70 -18.10
CA CYS A 101 8.68 -3.33 -17.75
C CYS A 101 9.70 -3.85 -18.76
N GLU A 102 9.57 -5.10 -19.21
CA GLU A 102 10.47 -5.68 -20.21
C GLU A 102 10.35 -4.98 -21.58
N LYS A 103 9.14 -4.58 -21.97
CA LYS A 103 8.92 -3.78 -23.18
C LYS A 103 9.64 -2.42 -23.09
N LEU A 104 9.50 -1.71 -21.97
CA LEU A 104 10.20 -0.44 -21.73
C LEU A 104 11.71 -0.64 -21.67
N ARG A 105 12.20 -1.71 -21.03
CA ARG A 105 13.62 -2.03 -20.94
C ARG A 105 14.26 -2.18 -22.31
N ARG A 106 13.56 -2.85 -23.24
CA ARG A 106 13.98 -2.96 -24.65
C ARG A 106 14.06 -1.61 -25.34
N GLN A 107 13.14 -0.69 -25.06
CA GLN A 107 13.15 0.67 -25.63
C GLN A 107 14.28 1.53 -25.05
N VAL A 108 14.47 1.50 -23.73
CA VAL A 108 15.60 2.16 -23.04
C VAL A 108 16.94 1.66 -23.61
N ASN A 109 17.08 0.35 -23.83
CA ASN A 109 18.31 -0.22 -24.37
C ASN A 109 18.62 0.28 -25.78
N LYS A 110 17.60 0.41 -26.64
CA LYS A 110 17.72 0.91 -28.03
C LYS A 110 17.88 2.42 -28.14
N TRP A 111 17.48 3.18 -27.13
CA TRP A 111 17.56 4.64 -27.15
C TRP A 111 19.01 5.11 -27.03
N GLU A 112 19.48 5.89 -28.00
CA GLU A 112 20.79 6.53 -27.94
C GLU A 112 20.69 7.87 -27.19
N PRO A 113 21.41 8.04 -26.06
CA PRO A 113 21.40 9.30 -25.32
C PRO A 113 21.94 10.46 -26.17
N PRO A 114 21.31 11.65 -26.15
CA PRO A 114 21.72 12.78 -26.98
C PRO A 114 22.97 13.52 -26.46
N SER A 115 23.39 13.27 -25.22
CA SER A 115 24.66 13.78 -24.65
C SER A 115 25.14 12.90 -23.51
N ASP A 116 26.37 13.12 -23.04
CA ASP A 116 26.96 12.40 -21.90
C ASP A 116 26.14 12.54 -20.62
N GLU A 117 25.52 13.71 -20.40
CA GLU A 117 24.61 13.95 -19.26
C GLU A 117 23.38 13.02 -19.28
N HIS A 118 22.99 12.53 -20.46
CA HIS A 118 21.85 11.63 -20.62
C HIS A 118 22.22 10.14 -20.50
N ILE A 119 23.51 9.80 -20.43
CA ILE A 119 23.95 8.42 -20.16
C ILE A 119 23.50 7.99 -18.77
N GLU A 120 23.68 8.86 -17.77
CA GLU A 120 23.22 8.60 -16.41
C GLU A 120 21.70 8.52 -16.31
N MET A 121 20.98 9.28 -17.14
CA MET A 121 19.52 9.14 -17.27
C MET A 121 19.14 7.75 -17.82
N LYS A 122 19.86 7.24 -18.83
CA LYS A 122 19.64 5.88 -19.36
C LYS A 122 19.89 4.81 -18.29
N ASN A 123 20.97 4.95 -17.52
CA ASN A 123 21.29 4.04 -16.42
C ASN A 123 20.22 4.09 -15.32
N PHE A 124 19.76 5.28 -14.96
CA PHE A 124 18.68 5.45 -14.00
C PHE A 124 17.36 4.83 -14.47
N MET A 125 16.97 5.03 -15.73
CA MET A 125 15.77 4.38 -16.30
C MET A 125 15.85 2.85 -16.21
N ARG A 126 17.03 2.27 -16.46
CA ARG A 126 17.25 0.82 -16.32
C ARG A 126 17.12 0.38 -14.87
N GLU A 127 17.70 1.12 -13.94
CA GLU A 127 17.63 0.79 -12.52
C GLU A 127 16.19 0.88 -12.02
N GLN A 128 15.43 1.92 -12.38
CA GLN A 128 14.01 2.04 -12.02
C GLN A 128 13.19 0.81 -12.48
N LEU A 129 13.39 0.37 -13.73
CA LEU A 129 12.69 -0.83 -14.25
C LEU A 129 13.11 -2.11 -13.52
N LYS A 130 14.40 -2.25 -13.22
CA LYS A 130 14.93 -3.39 -12.47
C LYS A 130 14.35 -3.44 -11.06
N THR A 131 14.36 -2.32 -10.34
CA THR A 131 13.79 -2.20 -8.99
C THR A 131 12.29 -2.52 -8.98
N THR A 132 11.51 -2.02 -9.95
CA THR A 132 10.09 -2.37 -10.08
C THR A 132 9.89 -3.86 -10.27
N VAL A 133 10.66 -4.52 -11.14
CA VAL A 133 10.54 -5.98 -11.34
C VAL A 133 10.90 -6.74 -10.06
N GLN A 134 11.94 -6.30 -9.33
CA GLN A 134 12.37 -6.96 -8.10
C GLN A 134 11.36 -6.86 -6.96
N HIS A 135 10.66 -5.74 -6.83
CA HIS A 135 9.79 -5.49 -5.67
C HIS A 135 8.31 -5.64 -5.95
N ASP A 136 7.85 -5.37 -7.17
CA ASP A 136 6.44 -5.29 -7.50
C ASP A 136 5.99 -6.41 -8.47
N CYS A 137 6.90 -7.27 -8.93
CA CYS A 137 6.58 -8.38 -9.85
C CYS A 137 6.89 -9.79 -9.30
N ASP A 138 7.28 -9.91 -8.03
CA ASP A 138 7.44 -11.23 -7.39
C ASP A 138 6.07 -11.88 -7.16
N THR A 139 5.92 -13.11 -7.63
CA THR A 139 4.68 -13.88 -7.55
C THR A 139 4.75 -15.04 -6.56
N LEU A 140 5.94 -15.36 -6.04
CA LEU A 140 6.16 -16.56 -5.23
C LEU A 140 5.30 -16.60 -3.97
N TYR A 141 5.12 -15.45 -3.31
CA TYR A 141 4.24 -15.35 -2.16
C TYR A 141 2.80 -15.70 -2.54
N TYR A 142 2.23 -15.03 -3.54
CA TYR A 142 0.84 -15.23 -3.93
C TYR A 142 0.58 -16.63 -4.50
N GLU A 143 1.52 -17.19 -5.28
CA GLU A 143 1.41 -18.56 -5.81
C GLU A 143 1.40 -19.58 -4.68
N ARG A 144 2.27 -19.40 -3.66
CA ARG A 144 2.29 -20.27 -2.49
C ARG A 144 1.03 -20.12 -1.63
N GLU A 145 0.56 -18.90 -1.37
CA GLU A 145 -0.66 -18.72 -0.58
C GLU A 145 -1.89 -19.29 -1.30
N LEU A 146 -1.97 -19.15 -2.63
CA LEU A 146 -3.03 -19.77 -3.44
C LEU A 146 -2.98 -21.30 -3.40
N GLU A 147 -1.79 -21.90 -3.49
CA GLU A 147 -1.62 -23.36 -3.39
C GLU A 147 -2.02 -23.92 -2.02
N ASN A 148 -1.78 -23.16 -0.96
CA ASN A 148 -2.11 -23.55 0.41
C ASN A 148 -3.51 -23.09 0.87
N LEU A 149 -4.26 -22.39 0.02
CA LEU A 149 -5.57 -21.86 0.39
C LEU A 149 -6.55 -23.01 0.61
N VAL A 150 -7.10 -23.09 1.82
CA VAL A 150 -8.10 -24.09 2.19
C VAL A 150 -9.34 -23.38 2.68
N LYS A 151 -10.50 -23.78 2.15
CA LYS A 151 -11.78 -23.32 2.68
C LYS A 151 -12.00 -23.92 4.06
N LEU A 152 -12.21 -23.05 5.05
CA LEU A 152 -12.54 -23.45 6.41
C LEU A 152 -13.96 -24.02 6.49
N ASP A 153 -14.15 -25.02 7.35
CA ASP A 153 -15.50 -25.42 7.74
C ASP A 153 -16.12 -24.41 8.71
N VAL A 154 -17.43 -24.54 8.96
CA VAL A 154 -18.20 -23.62 9.81
C VAL A 154 -17.61 -23.47 11.22
N VAL A 155 -17.09 -24.55 11.80
CA VAL A 155 -16.59 -24.56 13.18
C VAL A 155 -15.26 -23.81 13.25
N HIS A 156 -14.36 -24.08 12.32
CA HIS A 156 -13.05 -23.44 12.25
C HIS A 156 -13.19 -21.96 11.86
N TRP A 157 -14.01 -21.65 10.85
CA TRP A 157 -14.25 -20.28 10.40
C TRP A 157 -14.80 -19.42 11.54
N ARG A 158 -15.86 -19.87 12.23
CA ARG A 158 -16.46 -19.11 13.33
C ARG A 158 -15.46 -18.87 14.45
N LYS A 159 -14.65 -19.88 14.79
CA LYS A 159 -13.64 -19.78 15.85
C LYS A 159 -12.57 -18.74 15.50
N GLU A 160 -12.06 -18.74 14.27
CA GLU A 160 -11.05 -17.79 13.81
C GLU A 160 -11.61 -16.38 13.72
N ALA A 161 -12.78 -16.19 13.10
CA ALA A 161 -13.43 -14.88 12.99
C ALA A 161 -13.70 -14.23 14.36
N ILE A 162 -14.14 -15.01 15.36
CA ILE A 162 -14.32 -14.52 16.74
C ILE A 162 -12.98 -14.16 17.39
N ALA A 163 -11.95 -14.97 17.19
CA ALA A 163 -10.63 -14.71 17.75
C ALA A 163 -10.01 -13.43 17.15
N ASP A 164 -10.15 -13.25 15.84
CA ASP A 164 -9.68 -12.07 15.11
C ASP A 164 -10.41 -10.81 15.57
N CYS A 165 -11.75 -10.84 15.67
CA CYS A 165 -12.49 -9.70 16.22
C CYS A 165 -12.01 -9.33 17.63
N LYS A 166 -11.77 -10.33 18.50
CA LYS A 166 -11.26 -10.08 19.86
C LYS A 166 -9.87 -9.45 19.85
N ASN A 167 -8.99 -9.88 18.95
CA ASN A 167 -7.65 -9.33 18.79
C ASN A 167 -7.68 -7.91 18.21
N ASP A 168 -8.54 -7.65 17.22
CA ASP A 168 -8.70 -6.35 16.57
C ASP A 168 -9.28 -5.31 17.53
N ILE A 169 -10.30 -5.67 18.33
CA ILE A 169 -10.85 -4.82 19.39
C ILE A 169 -9.75 -4.44 20.39
N LYS A 170 -8.96 -5.42 20.85
CA LYS A 170 -7.87 -5.19 21.81
C LYS A 170 -6.81 -4.25 21.22
N THR A 171 -6.38 -4.53 19.99
CA THR A 171 -5.34 -3.75 19.32
C THR A 171 -5.83 -2.35 18.98
N GLY A 172 -7.05 -2.20 18.50
CA GLY A 172 -7.68 -0.91 18.21
C GLY A 172 -7.77 -0.01 19.44
N LYS A 173 -8.13 -0.55 20.61
CA LYS A 173 -8.12 0.19 21.88
C LYS A 173 -6.72 0.68 22.25
N ILE A 174 -5.69 -0.15 22.05
CA ILE A 174 -4.29 0.22 22.29
C ILE A 174 -3.84 1.32 21.31
N GLU A 175 -4.14 1.18 20.02
CA GLU A 175 -3.73 2.15 18.99
C GLU A 175 -4.45 3.50 19.13
N TYR A 176 -5.72 3.48 19.56
CA TYR A 176 -6.43 4.72 19.90
C TYR A 176 -5.74 5.46 21.05
N GLN A 177 -5.36 4.76 22.12
CA GLN A 177 -4.65 5.38 23.22
C GLN A 177 -3.30 5.97 22.77
N LYS A 178 -2.54 5.23 21.95
CA LYS A 178 -1.30 5.75 21.36
C LYS A 178 -1.54 7.00 20.52
N GLU A 179 -2.65 7.07 19.78
CA GLU A 179 -2.99 8.26 18.99
C GLU A 179 -3.29 9.47 19.87
N VAL A 180 -4.06 9.27 20.94
CA VAL A 180 -4.32 10.31 21.95
C VAL A 180 -3.01 10.82 22.55
N ASP A 181 -2.11 9.91 22.94
CA ASP A 181 -0.81 10.27 23.51
C ASP A 181 0.08 11.02 22.50
N ARG A 182 0.10 10.59 21.23
CA ARG A 182 0.82 11.28 20.14
C ARG A 182 0.29 12.70 19.93
N VAL A 183 -1.03 12.88 19.89
CA VAL A 183 -1.65 14.19 19.71
C VAL A 183 -1.36 15.11 20.90
N ASN A 184 -1.45 14.59 22.12
CA ASN A 184 -1.10 15.34 23.34
C ASN A 184 0.36 15.80 23.31
N SER A 185 1.28 14.91 22.93
CA SER A 185 2.71 15.24 22.79
C SER A 185 2.94 16.31 21.72
N ARG A 186 2.28 16.22 20.56
CA ARG A 186 2.38 17.21 19.47
C ARG A 186 1.85 18.58 19.90
N ASN A 187 0.69 18.60 20.57
CA ASN A 187 0.10 19.83 21.10
C ASN A 187 1.00 20.50 22.14
N ASN A 188 1.59 19.73 23.05
CA ASN A 188 2.56 20.25 24.01
C ASN A 188 3.80 20.83 23.31
N TRP A 189 4.36 20.12 22.32
CA TRP A 189 5.51 20.58 21.57
C TRP A 189 5.23 21.89 20.82
N VAL A 190 4.11 21.99 20.10
CA VAL A 190 3.72 23.23 19.39
C VAL A 190 3.50 24.39 20.34
N LYS A 191 2.89 24.13 21.51
CA LYS A 191 2.71 25.13 22.55
C LYS A 191 4.06 25.66 23.06
N LEU A 192 4.99 24.78 23.41
CA LEU A 192 6.33 25.16 23.88
C LEU A 192 7.11 25.92 22.83
N LEU A 193 7.05 25.50 21.56
CA LEU A 193 7.69 26.21 20.45
C LEU A 193 7.17 27.65 20.35
N ARG A 194 5.85 27.84 20.35
CA ARG A 194 5.27 29.20 20.26
C ARG A 194 5.66 30.08 21.45
N LEU A 195 5.60 29.54 22.67
CA LEU A 195 6.01 30.27 23.88
C LEU A 195 7.50 30.66 23.86
N SER A 196 8.37 29.88 23.21
CA SER A 196 9.80 30.21 23.10
C SER A 196 10.11 31.33 22.10
N LEU A 197 9.13 31.72 21.29
CA LEU A 197 9.25 32.74 20.24
C LEU A 197 8.55 34.06 20.62
N GLU A 198 7.96 34.11 21.81
CA GLU A 198 7.39 35.31 22.46
C GLU A 198 8.41 35.95 23.40
#